data_AF-A0A3D9VCV9-F1
#
_entry.id   AF-A0A3D9VCV9-F1
#
_cell.length_a   1.000
_cell.length_b   1.000
_cell.length_c   1.000
_cell.angle_alpha   90.00
_cell.angle_beta   90.00
_cell.angle_gamma   90.00
#
_symmetry.space_group_name_H-M   'P 1'
#
loop_
_entity.id
_entity.type
_entity.pdbx_description
1 polymer ?
#
loop_
_entity_poly.entity_id
_entity_poly.type
_entity_poly.pdbx_seq_one_letter_code
_entity_poly.pdbx_strand_id
1 'polypeptide(L)'
;MYTLFQYNWQVRDDWFKWCEQLTEEELLRKRVGGVGSILETIFHIVDVEYSWISALQEKEDNEPQFKGYQSIKKVKALSDLYRRELDNFLQSWSGDFESKILKASWTDKSYKYGEVLRHVIAHEIHHIGQISIWARELNLQPVSANLIGRGL
;
A
#
# COMPACT_ATOMS: atom_id res chain seq x y z
N MET A 1 -1.15 16.47 2.59
CA MET A 1 -0.58 15.10 2.70
C MET A 1 -1.58 14.06 2.23
N TYR A 2 -2.85 14.16 2.64
CA TYR A 2 -3.95 13.30 2.18
C TYR A 2 -4.04 13.10 0.66
N THR A 3 -3.80 14.14 -0.16
CA THR A 3 -3.74 14.04 -1.63
C THR A 3 -2.81 12.92 -2.14
N LEU A 4 -1.68 12.66 -1.47
CA LEU A 4 -0.76 11.59 -1.88
C LEU A 4 -1.29 10.19 -1.50
N PHE A 5 -2.05 10.07 -0.41
CA PHE A 5 -2.78 8.84 -0.11
C PHE A 5 -3.89 8.59 -1.14
N GLN A 6 -4.64 9.62 -1.51
CA GLN A 6 -5.66 9.51 -2.57
C GLN A 6 -5.04 9.10 -3.91
N TYR A 7 -3.88 9.68 -4.25
CA TYR A 7 -3.11 9.29 -5.44
C TYR A 7 -2.70 7.82 -5.39
N ASN A 8 -2.09 7.39 -4.28
CA ASN A 8 -1.66 6.01 -4.09
C ASN A 8 -2.84 5.05 -4.22
N TRP A 9 -3.97 5.35 -3.58
CA TRP A 9 -5.19 4.54 -3.65
C TRP A 9 -5.76 4.44 -5.06
N GLN A 10 -5.82 5.54 -5.81
CA GLN A 10 -6.28 5.51 -7.21
C GLN A 10 -5.34 4.66 -8.08
N VAL A 11 -4.02 4.82 -7.94
CA VAL A 11 -3.04 4.03 -8.68
C VAL A 11 -3.13 2.55 -8.32
N ARG A 12 -3.30 2.23 -7.04
CA ARG A 12 -3.47 0.85 -6.56
C ARG A 12 -4.75 0.22 -7.12
N ASP A 13 -5.85 0.97 -7.21
CA ASP A 13 -7.10 0.51 -7.82
C ASP A 13 -6.93 0.24 -9.33
N ASP A 14 -6.22 1.12 -10.04
CA ASP A 14 -5.84 0.90 -11.44
C ASP A 14 -5.00 -0.39 -11.59
N TRP A 15 -4.08 -0.66 -10.66
CA TRP A 15 -3.27 -1.89 -10.66
C TRP A 15 -4.08 -3.14 -10.32
N PHE A 16 -5.07 -3.05 -9.41
CA PHE A 16 -6.00 -4.15 -9.18
C PHE A 16 -6.73 -4.52 -10.47
N LYS A 17 -7.24 -3.53 -11.21
CA LYS A 17 -7.88 -3.74 -12.50
C LYS A 17 -6.90 -4.31 -13.55
N TRP A 18 -5.68 -3.78 -13.61
CA TRP A 18 -4.65 -4.30 -14.50
C TRP A 18 -4.33 -5.77 -14.22
N CYS A 19 -4.35 -6.20 -12.95
CA CYS A 19 -4.09 -7.59 -12.55
C CYS A 19 -5.19 -8.57 -13.01
N GLU A 20 -6.40 -8.11 -13.33
CA GLU A 20 -7.50 -8.98 -13.77
C GLU A 20 -7.21 -9.68 -15.11
N GLN A 21 -6.26 -9.18 -15.90
CA GLN A 21 -5.83 -9.82 -17.15
C GLN A 21 -4.85 -10.99 -16.94
N LEU A 22 -4.31 -11.16 -15.73
CA LEU A 22 -3.31 -12.17 -15.40
C LEU A 22 -3.96 -13.39 -14.75
N THR A 23 -3.36 -14.56 -14.97
CA THR A 23 -3.73 -15.78 -14.24
C THR A 23 -3.20 -15.70 -12.80
N GLU A 24 -3.80 -16.48 -11.88
CA GLU A 24 -3.29 -16.60 -10.51
C GLU A 24 -1.84 -17.09 -10.46
N GLU A 25 -1.47 -18.00 -11.37
CA GLU A 25 -0.09 -18.46 -11.53
C GLU A 25 0.86 -17.30 -11.84
N GLU A 26 0.51 -16.42 -12.80
CA GLU A 26 1.39 -15.30 -13.15
C GLU A 26 1.44 -14.20 -12.08
N LEU A 27 0.36 -14.02 -11.33
CA LEU A 27 0.30 -13.13 -10.18
C LEU A 27 1.19 -13.60 -9.03
N LEU A 28 1.30 -14.92 -8.83
CA LEU A 28 2.11 -15.56 -7.80
C LEU A 28 3.54 -15.89 -8.24
N ARG A 29 3.81 -15.84 -9.55
CA ARG A 29 5.11 -16.19 -10.13
C ARG A 29 6.22 -15.37 -9.49
N LYS A 30 7.28 -16.06 -9.07
CA LYS A 30 8.45 -15.42 -8.47
C LYS A 30 9.25 -14.64 -9.51
N ARG A 31 9.62 -13.42 -9.16
CA ARG A 31 10.36 -12.46 -9.98
C ARG A 31 11.52 -11.89 -9.17
N VAL A 32 12.51 -11.34 -9.87
CA VAL A 32 13.65 -10.67 -9.22
C VAL A 32 13.21 -9.27 -8.77
N GLY A 33 13.58 -8.91 -7.54
CA GLY A 33 13.29 -7.61 -6.93
C GLY A 33 12.09 -7.59 -6.01
N GLY A 34 12.00 -6.56 -5.17
CA GLY A 34 10.89 -6.34 -4.25
C GLY A 34 10.62 -7.52 -3.32
N VAL A 35 9.33 -7.76 -3.07
CA VAL A 35 8.84 -8.84 -2.19
C VAL A 35 8.79 -10.20 -2.92
N GLY A 36 8.95 -10.19 -4.26
CA GLY A 36 9.19 -11.39 -5.06
C GLY A 36 8.03 -11.84 -5.95
N SER A 37 6.81 -11.33 -5.83
CA SER A 37 5.73 -11.54 -6.83
C SER A 37 4.79 -10.34 -6.90
N ILE A 38 3.97 -10.25 -7.96
CA ILE A 38 3.03 -9.12 -8.14
C ILE A 38 2.00 -9.11 -7.02
N LEU A 39 1.34 -10.25 -6.75
CA LEU A 39 0.27 -10.32 -5.76
C LEU A 39 0.79 -10.10 -4.34
N GLU A 40 1.92 -10.69 -4.00
CA GLU A 40 2.54 -10.53 -2.68
C GLU A 40 3.03 -9.10 -2.46
N THR A 41 3.48 -8.41 -3.52
CA THR A 41 3.84 -6.99 -3.44
C THR A 41 2.63 -6.10 -3.16
N ILE A 42 1.50 -6.32 -3.85
CA ILE A 42 0.27 -5.55 -3.58
C ILE A 42 -0.26 -5.84 -2.18
N PHE A 43 -0.23 -7.11 -1.74
CA PHE A 43 -0.57 -7.47 -0.38
C PHE A 43 0.31 -6.76 0.64
N HIS A 44 1.63 -6.76 0.44
CA HIS A 44 2.59 -6.11 1.32
C HIS A 44 2.37 -4.60 1.44
N ILE A 45 2.04 -3.92 0.34
CA ILE A 45 1.67 -2.49 0.36
C ILE A 45 0.47 -2.25 1.28
N VAL A 46 -0.61 -3.04 1.11
CA VAL A 46 -1.86 -2.90 1.87
C VAL A 46 -1.64 -3.18 3.35
N ASP A 47 -0.86 -4.20 3.65
CA ASP A 47 -0.50 -4.60 5.02
C ASP A 47 0.30 -3.49 5.72
N VAL A 48 1.42 -3.07 5.14
CA VAL A 48 2.30 -2.04 5.73
C VAL A 48 1.59 -0.70 5.92
N GLU A 49 0.76 -0.27 4.96
CA GLU A 49 -0.06 0.94 5.12
C GLU A 49 -0.95 0.82 6.36
N TYR A 50 -1.68 -0.29 6.49
CA TYR A 50 -2.62 -0.46 7.60
C TYR A 50 -1.91 -0.59 8.94
N SER A 51 -0.85 -1.39 9.04
CA SER A 51 -0.08 -1.58 10.28
C SER A 51 0.44 -0.24 10.82
N TRP A 52 1.09 0.57 9.98
CA TRP A 52 1.64 1.85 10.42
C TRP A 52 0.56 2.84 10.83
N ILE A 53 -0.50 3.00 10.03
CA ILE A 53 -1.55 3.97 10.34
C ILE A 53 -2.40 3.53 11.54
N SER A 54 -2.55 2.22 11.77
CA SER A 54 -3.19 1.68 12.98
C SER A 54 -2.36 1.94 14.23
N ALA A 55 -1.03 1.84 14.14
CA ALA A 55 -0.12 2.18 15.23
C ALA A 55 -0.24 3.65 15.66
N LEU A 56 -0.40 4.56 14.69
CA LEU A 56 -0.63 5.98 14.94
C LEU A 56 -1.98 6.26 15.62
N GLN A 57 -2.90 5.30 15.59
CA GLN A 57 -4.18 5.35 16.28
C GLN A 57 -4.18 4.55 17.59
N GLU A 58 -3.01 4.03 18.01
CA GLU A 58 -2.88 3.17 19.19
C GLU A 58 -3.78 1.92 19.15
N LYS A 59 -4.09 1.44 17.94
CA LYS A 59 -4.87 0.22 17.72
C LYS A 59 -3.95 -0.98 17.60
N GLU A 60 -4.41 -2.13 18.08
CA GLU A 60 -3.76 -3.41 17.82
C GLU A 60 -3.86 -3.77 16.33
N ASP A 61 -2.79 -4.32 15.79
CA ASP A 61 -2.75 -4.85 14.44
C ASP A 61 -3.02 -6.36 14.47
N ASN A 62 -3.84 -6.84 13.54
CA ASN A 62 -4.21 -8.25 13.42
C ASN A 62 -3.19 -9.05 12.57
N GLU A 63 -2.18 -8.39 11.99
CA GLU A 63 -1.07 -8.99 11.22
C GLU A 63 -1.53 -10.08 10.22
N PRO A 64 -2.25 -9.71 9.16
CA PRO A 64 -2.74 -10.67 8.18
C PRO A 64 -1.59 -11.48 7.56
N GLN A 65 -1.82 -12.78 7.39
CA GLN A 65 -0.82 -13.66 6.77
C GLN A 65 -1.11 -13.82 5.28
N PHE A 66 -0.13 -13.54 4.40
CA PHE A 66 -0.29 -13.61 2.93
C PHE A 66 -0.88 -14.94 2.44
N LYS A 67 -0.59 -16.05 3.12
CA LYS A 67 -1.15 -17.38 2.83
C LYS A 67 -2.69 -17.39 2.79
N GLY A 68 -3.36 -16.50 3.53
CA GLY A 68 -4.83 -16.34 3.50
C GLY A 68 -5.35 -15.60 2.27
N TYR A 69 -4.50 -14.84 1.57
CA TYR A 69 -4.83 -13.83 0.56
C TYR A 69 -4.23 -14.10 -0.83
N GLN A 70 -4.02 -15.37 -1.19
CA GLN A 70 -3.42 -15.77 -2.48
C GLN A 70 -4.35 -15.61 -3.70
N SER A 71 -5.24 -14.62 -3.72
CA SER A 71 -5.95 -14.22 -4.94
C SER A 71 -6.18 -12.72 -4.99
N ILE A 72 -6.21 -12.15 -6.21
CA ILE A 72 -6.35 -10.69 -6.38
C ILE A 72 -7.63 -10.15 -5.75
N LYS A 73 -8.73 -10.92 -5.81
CA LYS A 73 -10.02 -10.56 -5.20
C LYS A 73 -9.93 -10.44 -3.69
N LYS A 74 -9.18 -11.34 -3.02
CA LYS A 74 -9.00 -11.30 -1.57
C LYS A 74 -8.14 -10.11 -1.15
N VAL A 75 -7.03 -9.85 -1.85
CA VAL A 75 -6.17 -8.68 -1.56
C VAL A 75 -6.93 -7.38 -1.80
N LYS A 76 -7.74 -7.30 -2.87
CA LYS A 76 -8.60 -6.15 -3.11
C LYS A 76 -9.62 -5.94 -1.99
N ALA A 77 -10.32 -7.00 -1.57
CA ALA A 77 -11.29 -6.91 -0.48
C ALA A 77 -10.64 -6.44 0.84
N LEU A 78 -9.41 -6.90 1.12
CA LEU A 78 -8.62 -6.42 2.26
C LEU A 78 -8.28 -4.93 2.11
N SER A 79 -7.82 -4.50 0.94
CA SER A 79 -7.50 -3.10 0.66
C SER A 79 -8.71 -2.19 0.84
N ASP A 80 -9.88 -2.60 0.34
CA ASP A 80 -11.13 -1.85 0.45
C ASP A 80 -11.60 -1.76 1.91
N LEU A 81 -11.41 -2.82 2.71
CA LEU A 81 -11.70 -2.83 4.14
C LEU A 81 -10.81 -1.85 4.88
N TYR A 82 -9.49 -2.01 4.74
CA TYR A 82 -8.51 -1.18 5.44
C TYR A 82 -8.64 0.29 5.05
N ARG A 83 -8.84 0.60 3.77
CA ARG A 83 -9.07 1.99 3.34
C ARG A 83 -10.23 2.64 4.11
N ARG A 84 -11.37 1.97 4.27
CA ARG A 84 -12.52 2.51 5.03
C ARG A 84 -12.18 2.80 6.49
N GLU A 85 -11.35 1.97 7.11
CA GLU A 85 -10.96 2.13 8.51
C GLU A 85 -9.94 3.27 8.72
N LEU A 86 -9.06 3.49 7.74
CA LEU A 86 -8.01 4.51 7.79
C LEU A 86 -8.48 5.89 7.35
N ASP A 87 -9.48 5.97 6.46
CA ASP A 87 -9.85 7.19 5.74
C ASP A 87 -10.19 8.36 6.68
N ASN A 88 -11.02 8.10 7.70
CA ASN A 88 -11.40 9.12 8.69
C ASN A 88 -10.18 9.70 9.42
N PHE A 89 -9.22 8.84 9.81
CA PHE A 89 -8.02 9.29 10.49
C PHE A 89 -7.17 10.17 9.58
N LEU A 90 -6.95 9.74 8.33
CA LEU A 90 -6.12 10.47 7.37
C LEU A 90 -6.74 11.81 6.94
N GLN A 91 -8.07 11.89 6.83
CA GLN A 91 -8.78 13.15 6.57
C GLN A 91 -8.73 14.10 7.78
N SER A 92 -8.73 13.57 9.00
CA SER A 92 -8.64 14.37 10.22
C SER A 92 -7.23 14.89 10.53
N TRP A 93 -6.23 14.52 9.71
CA TRP A 93 -4.84 14.89 9.95
C TRP A 93 -4.64 16.41 9.95
N SER A 94 -4.14 16.91 11.08
CA SER A 94 -3.70 18.30 11.24
C SER A 94 -2.19 18.38 11.50
N GLY A 95 -1.63 19.58 11.38
CA GLY A 95 -0.22 19.84 11.70
C GLY A 95 0.17 19.48 13.14
N ASP A 96 -0.78 19.41 14.06
CA ASP A 96 -0.55 19.05 15.47
C ASP A 96 -0.10 17.58 15.63
N PHE A 97 -0.41 16.73 14.65
CA PHE A 97 0.04 15.34 14.66
C PHE A 97 1.51 15.19 14.23
N GLU A 98 2.06 16.12 13.44
CA GLU A 98 3.40 15.96 12.82
C GLU A 98 4.51 15.63 13.82
N SER A 99 4.47 16.24 15.01
CA SER A 99 5.50 16.12 16.05
C SER A 99 5.20 15.07 17.12
N LYS A 100 4.02 14.43 17.10
CA LYS A 100 3.69 13.35 18.03
C LYS A 100 4.65 12.19 17.85
N ILE A 101 4.95 11.51 18.96
CA ILE A 101 5.91 10.41 18.98
C ILE A 101 5.14 9.08 19.01
N LEU A 102 5.42 8.24 18.02
CA LEU A 102 5.00 6.85 17.98
C LEU A 102 6.05 5.99 18.67
N LYS A 103 5.58 5.12 19.56
CA LYS A 103 6.33 3.97 20.10
C LYS A 103 5.58 2.71 19.71
N ALA A 104 5.97 2.13 18.57
CA ALA A 104 5.33 0.92 18.08
C ALA A 104 5.83 -0.31 18.86
N SER A 105 4.95 -1.28 19.11
CA SER A 105 5.26 -2.45 19.96
C SER A 105 6.35 -3.36 19.40
N TRP A 106 6.57 -3.32 18.08
CA TRP A 106 7.53 -4.18 17.37
C TRP A 106 8.94 -3.57 17.22
N THR A 107 9.20 -2.39 17.80
CA THR A 107 10.53 -1.75 17.70
C THR A 107 10.87 -0.90 18.91
N ASP A 108 12.15 -0.95 19.33
CA ASP A 108 12.66 -0.09 20.41
C ASP A 108 12.86 1.38 19.97
N LYS A 109 12.68 1.67 18.69
CA LYS A 109 12.83 3.02 18.12
C LYS A 109 11.54 3.82 18.27
N SER A 110 11.69 5.13 18.43
CA SER A 110 10.58 6.08 18.40
C SER A 110 10.60 6.87 17.10
N TYR A 111 9.43 7.10 16.52
CA TYR A 111 9.28 7.81 15.25
C TYR A 111 8.34 8.99 15.40
N LYS A 112 8.51 10.02 14.58
CA LYS A 112 7.50 11.07 14.48
C LYS A 112 6.34 10.59 13.64
N TYR A 113 5.13 10.93 14.04
CA TYR A 113 3.89 10.63 13.33
C TYR A 113 3.96 11.10 11.86
N GLY A 114 4.46 12.32 11.62
CA GLY A 114 4.66 12.82 10.26
C GLY A 114 5.70 12.05 9.45
N GLU A 115 6.74 11.51 10.10
CA GLU A 115 7.76 10.67 9.44
C GLU A 115 7.12 9.37 8.94
N VAL A 116 6.27 8.75 9.77
CA VAL A 116 5.55 7.52 9.44
C VAL A 116 4.63 7.72 8.23
N LEU A 117 3.83 8.79 8.18
CA LEU A 117 2.98 9.03 7.00
C LEU A 117 3.78 9.19 5.71
N ARG A 118 4.89 9.94 5.75
CA ARG A 118 5.76 10.11 4.58
C ARG A 118 6.44 8.79 4.17
N HIS A 119 6.80 7.95 5.14
CA HIS A 119 7.31 6.62 4.90
C HIS A 119 6.28 5.75 4.16
N VAL A 120 5.04 5.69 4.65
CA VAL A 120 3.96 4.90 4.02
C VAL A 120 3.70 5.37 2.59
N ILE A 121 3.64 6.69 2.36
CA ILE A 121 3.47 7.25 1.01
C ILE A 121 4.61 6.80 0.08
N ALA A 122 5.86 6.96 0.51
CA ALA A 122 7.03 6.60 -0.30
C ALA A 122 7.16 5.10 -0.53
N HIS A 123 6.78 4.28 0.46
CA HIS A 123 6.82 2.82 0.42
C HIS A 123 5.92 2.27 -0.68
N GLU A 124 4.68 2.74 -0.77
CA GLU A 124 3.77 2.30 -1.84
C GLU A 124 4.24 2.73 -3.21
N ILE A 125 4.68 4.00 -3.38
CA ILE A 125 5.22 4.49 -4.65
C ILE A 125 6.42 3.66 -5.10
N HIS A 126 7.32 3.31 -4.17
CA HIS A 126 8.48 2.47 -4.43
C HIS A 126 8.08 1.08 -4.97
N HIS A 127 7.15 0.40 -4.30
CA HIS A 127 6.73 -0.94 -4.69
C HIS A 127 5.88 -0.96 -5.96
N ILE A 128 5.02 0.04 -6.17
CA ILE A 128 4.31 0.22 -7.45
C ILE A 128 5.31 0.43 -8.61
N GLY A 129 6.40 1.15 -8.38
CA GLY A 129 7.49 1.27 -9.34
C GLY A 129 8.07 -0.08 -9.76
N GLN A 130 8.24 -1.02 -8.83
CA GLN A 130 8.71 -2.38 -9.13
C GLN A 130 7.70 -3.14 -10.02
N ILE A 131 6.41 -3.07 -9.70
CA ILE A 131 5.36 -3.72 -10.51
C ILE A 131 5.35 -3.16 -11.95
N SER A 132 5.63 -1.87 -12.13
CA SER A 132 5.71 -1.26 -13.47
C SER A 132 6.79 -1.88 -14.36
N ILE A 133 7.91 -2.33 -13.78
CA ILE A 133 8.97 -3.05 -14.49
C ILE A 133 8.49 -4.44 -14.90
N TRP A 134 7.90 -5.19 -13.97
CA TRP A 134 7.38 -6.53 -14.26
C TRP A 134 6.25 -6.52 -15.30
N ALA A 135 5.42 -5.48 -15.31
CA ALA A 135 4.43 -5.29 -16.38
C ALA A 135 5.11 -5.20 -17.76
N ARG A 136 6.24 -4.50 -17.87
CA ARG A 136 7.02 -4.43 -19.13
C ARG A 136 7.67 -5.76 -19.48
N GLU A 137 8.17 -6.51 -18.51
CA GLU A 137 8.70 -7.87 -18.74
C GLU A 137 7.63 -8.82 -19.30
N LEU A 138 6.37 -8.61 -18.92
CA LEU A 138 5.21 -9.34 -19.47
C LEU A 138 4.76 -8.81 -20.84
N ASN A 139 5.46 -7.84 -21.43
CA ASN A 139 5.06 -7.11 -22.64
C ASN A 139 3.70 -6.43 -22.54
N LEU A 140 3.30 -6.04 -21.32
CA LEU A 140 2.07 -5.32 -21.05
C LEU A 140 2.37 -3.84 -20.77
N GLN A 141 1.39 -2.99 -21.05
CA GLN A 141 1.49 -1.58 -20.71
C GLN A 141 1.25 -1.42 -19.19
N PRO A 142 2.13 -0.73 -18.44
CA PRO A 142 1.97 -0.45 -17.01
C PRO A 142 1.06 0.75 -16.73
N VAL A 143 0.25 0.65 -15.67
CA VAL A 143 -0.54 1.76 -15.14
C VAL A 143 0.30 3.04 -14.99
N SER A 144 -0.26 4.18 -15.42
CA SER A 144 0.40 5.47 -15.31
C SER A 144 0.68 5.85 -13.85
N ALA A 145 1.93 6.14 -13.52
CA ALA A 145 2.32 6.69 -12.23
C ALA A 145 2.24 8.23 -12.17
N ASN A 146 1.59 8.87 -13.14
CA ASN A 146 1.50 10.32 -13.15
C ASN A 146 0.51 10.80 -12.06
N LEU A 147 0.96 11.70 -11.20
CA LEU A 147 0.09 12.38 -10.23
C LEU A 147 -0.78 13.44 -10.93
N ILE A 148 -0.20 14.14 -11.91
CA ILE A 148 -0.88 15.24 -12.61
C ILE A 148 -1.99 14.66 -13.51
N GLY A 149 -3.16 15.31 -13.49
CA GLY A 149 -4.30 14.94 -14.34
C GLY A 149 -5.21 13.85 -13.74
N ARG A 150 -5.06 13.52 -12.45
CA ARG A 150 -5.89 12.53 -11.74
C ARG A 150 -7.13 13.10 -11.03
N GLY A 151 -7.34 14.42 -11.07
CA GLY A 151 -8.49 15.08 -10.45
C GLY A 151 -8.46 15.07 -8.92
N LEU A 152 -7.25 15.18 -8.34
CA LEU A 152 -6.97 15.23 -6.91
C LEU A 152 -6.47 16.62 -6.49
#